data_AF-A0AAW7T8M5-F1
#
_entry.id   AF-A0AAW7T8M5-F1
#
_cell.length_a   1.000
_cell.length_b   1.000
_cell.length_c   1.000
_cell.angle_alpha   90.00
_cell.angle_beta   90.00
_cell.angle_gamma   90.00
#
_symmetry.space_group_name_H-M   'P 1'
#
loop_
_entity.id
_entity.type
_entity.pdbx_description
1 polymer ?
#
loop_
_entity_poly.entity_id
_entity_poly.type
_entity_poly.pdbx_seq_one_letter_code
_entity_poly.pdbx_strand_id
1 'polypeptide(L)'
;MALTRSIPDWPAKRRALRHLVFSIVTFSIAYWLYALGNWQRSAAHAGDRRILGVRQAIRATLHSTDAVSVLEHALSGVGMAFVGIAVLQIYYFAYQPPRANDVELPRWGRVLLFALTAAAVAAIVWPLAYGHTGFLVVVAVWLVIGWWLARPDQISQLAFDAPSSYIALVGGLMWLNFDLGWKLHQWPITRDTAGVVLAHLLASSGTLVACSAAAGAATQRCAWLRPSEV
;
A
#
# COMPACT_ATOMS: atom_id res chain seq x y z
N MET A 1 51.20 10.52 1.95
CA MET A 1 49.91 10.15 1.35
C MET A 1 49.26 9.12 2.27
N ALA A 2 48.40 9.56 3.20
CA ALA A 2 47.79 8.70 4.20
C ALA A 2 46.49 8.10 3.63
N LEU A 3 46.45 6.78 3.47
CA LEU A 3 45.22 6.03 3.19
C LEU A 3 44.36 6.04 4.45
N THR A 4 43.46 7.00 4.57
CA THR A 4 42.35 6.96 5.52
C THR A 4 41.44 5.79 5.14
N ARG A 5 41.63 4.65 5.82
CA ARG A 5 40.65 3.56 5.82
C ARG A 5 39.32 4.14 6.33
N SER A 6 38.35 4.29 5.44
CA SER A 6 36.97 4.60 5.81
C SER A 6 36.48 3.51 6.77
N ILE A 7 36.22 3.86 8.02
CA ILE A 7 35.58 2.95 8.97
C ILE A 7 34.21 2.61 8.38
N PRO A 8 33.89 1.33 8.14
CA PRO A 8 32.62 0.96 7.52
C PRO A 8 31.46 1.39 8.41
N ASP A 9 30.53 2.13 7.82
CA ASP A 9 29.36 2.76 8.44
C ASP A 9 28.23 1.76 8.82
N TRP A 10 28.63 0.63 9.40
CA TRP A 10 27.77 -0.49 9.79
C TRP A 10 26.54 -0.09 10.61
N PRO A 11 26.62 0.83 11.60
CA PRO A 11 25.45 1.25 12.35
C PRO A 11 24.39 1.95 11.48
N ALA A 12 24.81 2.77 10.51
CA ALA A 12 23.89 3.46 9.60
C ALA A 12 23.26 2.48 8.59
N LYS A 13 24.06 1.56 8.03
CA LYS A 13 23.55 0.51 7.14
C LYS A 13 22.54 -0.42 7.82
N ARG A 14 22.79 -0.82 9.08
CA ARG A 14 21.82 -1.62 9.85
C ARG A 14 20.53 -0.85 10.12
N ARG A 15 20.62 0.47 10.38
CA ARG A 15 19.44 1.34 10.56
C ARG A 15 18.66 1.53 9.26
N ALA A 16 19.31 1.63 8.12
CA ALA A 16 18.61 1.66 6.83
C ALA A 16 17.89 0.33 6.57
N LEU A 17 18.57 -0.81 6.77
CA LEU A 17 18.05 -2.13 6.48
C LEU A 17 16.76 -2.46 7.26
N ARG A 18 16.58 -1.90 8.46
CA ARG A 18 15.34 -2.09 9.24
C ARG A 18 14.10 -1.57 8.49
N HIS A 19 14.22 -0.47 7.76
CA HIS A 19 13.11 0.12 7.01
C HIS A 19 12.75 -0.77 5.81
N LEU A 20 13.76 -1.37 5.16
CA LEU A 20 13.55 -2.37 4.13
C LEU A 20 12.86 -3.63 4.67
N VAL A 21 13.34 -4.17 5.80
CA VAL A 21 12.72 -5.34 6.45
C VAL A 21 11.27 -5.03 6.83
N PHE A 22 11.02 -3.87 7.43
CA PHE A 22 9.66 -3.49 7.84
C PHE A 22 8.74 -3.26 6.64
N SER A 23 9.26 -2.73 5.53
CA SER A 23 8.54 -2.67 4.26
C SER A 23 8.16 -4.05 3.73
N ILE A 24 9.09 -5.01 3.73
CA ILE A 24 8.81 -6.39 3.30
C ILE A 24 7.71 -7.01 4.16
N VAL A 25 7.79 -6.85 5.49
CA VAL A 25 6.77 -7.36 6.41
C VAL A 25 5.40 -6.74 6.15
N THR A 26 5.33 -5.42 6.00
CA THR A 26 4.06 -4.71 5.76
C THR A 26 3.45 -5.04 4.40
N PHE A 27 4.25 -5.14 3.34
CA PHE A 27 3.78 -5.67 2.05
C PHE A 27 3.28 -7.12 2.15
N SER A 28 4.00 -7.96 2.89
CA SER A 28 3.62 -9.36 3.09
C SER A 28 2.27 -9.46 3.81
N ILE A 29 2.03 -8.64 4.82
CA ILE A 29 0.73 -8.55 5.51
C ILE A 29 -0.37 -8.11 4.56
N ALA A 30 -0.15 -7.04 3.77
CA ALA A 30 -1.12 -6.58 2.78
C ALA A 30 -1.47 -7.68 1.76
N TYR A 31 -0.45 -8.39 1.25
CA TYR A 31 -0.63 -9.50 0.32
C TYR A 31 -1.39 -10.68 0.97
N TRP A 32 -1.07 -11.04 2.21
CA TRP A 32 -1.76 -12.09 2.94
C TRP A 32 -3.24 -11.77 3.15
N LEU A 33 -3.58 -10.53 3.50
CA LEU A 33 -4.97 -10.09 3.62
C LEU A 33 -5.72 -10.21 2.29
N TYR A 34 -5.10 -9.78 1.20
CA TYR A 34 -5.65 -9.94 -0.15
C TYR A 34 -5.87 -11.42 -0.52
N ALA A 35 -4.83 -12.24 -0.35
CA ALA A 35 -4.87 -13.67 -0.67
C ALA A 35 -5.93 -14.40 0.15
N LEU A 36 -6.04 -14.09 1.45
CA LEU A 36 -7.05 -14.66 2.33
C LEU A 36 -8.47 -14.28 1.89
N GLY A 37 -8.72 -13.00 1.57
CA GLY A 37 -10.02 -12.55 1.08
C GLY A 37 -10.43 -13.24 -0.22
N ASN A 38 -9.50 -13.36 -1.16
CA ASN A 38 -9.74 -14.09 -2.42
C ASN A 38 -9.99 -15.58 -2.19
N TRP A 39 -9.22 -16.22 -1.32
CA TRP A 39 -9.43 -17.61 -0.96
C TRP A 39 -10.82 -17.83 -0.34
N GLN A 40 -11.24 -16.98 0.61
CA GLN A 40 -12.58 -17.07 1.21
C GLN A 40 -13.69 -16.90 0.16
N ARG A 41 -13.52 -15.96 -0.78
CA ARG A 41 -14.48 -15.76 -1.88
C ARG A 41 -14.55 -16.98 -2.78
N SER A 42 -13.40 -17.52 -3.19
CA SER A 42 -13.31 -18.72 -4.02
C SER A 42 -13.90 -19.95 -3.33
N ALA A 43 -13.61 -20.15 -2.03
CA ALA A 43 -14.14 -21.26 -1.25
C ALA A 43 -15.67 -21.18 -1.13
N ALA A 44 -16.22 -19.98 -0.94
CA ALA A 44 -17.65 -19.78 -0.93
C ALA A 44 -18.29 -20.08 -2.30
N HIS A 45 -17.66 -19.69 -3.41
CA HIS A 45 -18.13 -20.03 -4.75
C HIS A 45 -18.08 -21.54 -5.02
N ALA A 46 -17.09 -22.24 -4.47
CA ALA A 46 -16.96 -23.69 -4.53
C ALA A 46 -17.94 -24.43 -3.59
N GLY A 47 -18.76 -23.72 -2.81
CA GLY A 47 -19.77 -24.33 -1.94
C GLY A 47 -19.25 -24.81 -0.58
N ASP A 48 -18.10 -24.31 -0.11
CA ASP A 48 -17.58 -24.65 1.22
C ASP A 48 -18.59 -24.28 2.31
N ARG A 49 -19.15 -25.30 2.98
CA ARG A 49 -20.20 -25.16 4.00
C ARG A 49 -19.77 -24.33 5.19
N ARG A 50 -18.50 -24.42 5.61
CA ARG A 50 -17.98 -23.66 6.76
C ARG A 50 -17.91 -22.18 6.42
N ILE A 51 -17.34 -21.85 5.27
CA ILE A 51 -17.22 -20.46 4.82
C ILE A 51 -18.61 -19.86 4.56
N LEU A 52 -19.52 -20.61 3.93
CA LEU A 52 -20.91 -20.17 3.75
C LEU A 52 -21.63 -19.94 5.08
N GLY A 53 -21.46 -20.83 6.06
CA GLY A 53 -22.02 -20.66 7.40
C GLY A 53 -21.54 -19.41 8.10
N VAL A 54 -20.23 -19.11 8.05
CA VAL A 54 -19.66 -17.86 8.60
C VAL A 54 -20.24 -16.64 7.90
N ARG A 55 -20.30 -16.64 6.56
CA ARG A 55 -20.86 -15.52 5.78
C ARG A 55 -22.35 -15.31 6.09
N GLN A 56 -23.12 -16.37 6.29
CA GLN A 56 -24.53 -16.29 6.70
C GLN A 56 -24.67 -15.74 8.12
N ALA A 57 -23.85 -16.19 9.06
CA ALA A 57 -23.85 -15.68 10.44
C ALA A 57 -23.57 -14.17 10.46
N ILE A 58 -22.57 -13.69 9.72
CA ILE A 58 -22.25 -12.25 9.59
C ILE A 58 -23.47 -11.47 9.08
N ARG A 59 -24.11 -11.94 8.01
CA ARG A 59 -25.32 -11.29 7.44
C ARG A 59 -26.47 -11.26 8.44
N ALA A 60 -26.67 -12.34 9.18
CA ALA A 60 -27.71 -12.44 10.19
C ALA A 60 -27.45 -11.49 11.37
N THR A 61 -26.21 -11.43 11.86
CA THR A 61 -25.81 -10.55 12.97
C THR A 61 -25.89 -9.06 12.59
N LEU A 62 -25.51 -8.71 11.36
CA LEU A 62 -25.52 -7.32 10.89
C LEU A 62 -26.82 -6.92 10.17
N HIS A 63 -27.79 -7.84 10.11
CA HIS A 63 -29.09 -7.64 9.46
C HIS A 63 -28.99 -7.06 8.03
N SER A 64 -27.96 -7.47 7.28
CA SER A 64 -27.71 -6.96 5.92
C SER A 64 -27.12 -8.06 5.03
N THR A 65 -27.70 -8.20 3.83
CA THR A 65 -27.24 -9.15 2.81
C THR A 65 -25.85 -8.81 2.27
N ASP A 66 -25.52 -7.52 2.25
CA ASP A 66 -24.30 -6.96 1.68
C ASP A 66 -23.18 -6.81 2.72
N ALA A 67 -23.48 -7.09 3.99
CA ALA A 67 -22.55 -6.92 5.12
C ALA A 67 -21.18 -7.55 4.90
N VAL A 68 -21.15 -8.77 4.35
CA VAL A 68 -19.90 -9.49 4.04
C VAL A 68 -19.09 -8.74 2.97
N SER A 69 -19.75 -8.26 1.91
CA SER A 69 -19.07 -7.51 0.84
C SER A 69 -18.52 -6.18 1.35
N VAL A 70 -19.28 -5.48 2.19
CA VAL A 70 -18.85 -4.23 2.84
C VAL A 70 -17.65 -4.46 3.77
N LEU A 71 -17.65 -5.54 4.55
CA LEU A 71 -16.51 -5.90 5.41
C LEU A 71 -15.27 -6.30 4.61
N GLU A 72 -15.44 -7.01 3.49
CA GLU A 72 -14.33 -7.32 2.57
C GLU A 72 -13.70 -6.03 2.03
N HIS A 73 -14.51 -5.04 1.66
CA HIS A 73 -14.01 -3.72 1.24
C HIS A 73 -13.37 -2.96 2.41
N ALA A 74 -13.94 -3.00 3.61
CA ALA A 74 -13.32 -2.41 4.80
C ALA A 74 -11.92 -3.00 5.04
N LEU A 75 -11.75 -4.32 4.89
CA LEU A 75 -10.47 -5.00 5.03
C LEU A 75 -9.48 -4.60 3.92
N SER A 76 -9.97 -4.34 2.69
CA SER A 76 -9.13 -3.82 1.61
C SER A 76 -8.50 -2.47 1.97
N GLY A 77 -9.23 -1.58 2.67
CA GLY A 77 -8.69 -0.31 3.16
C GLY A 77 -7.56 -0.49 4.16
N VAL A 78 -7.67 -1.48 5.06
CA VAL A 78 -6.59 -1.87 5.98
C VAL A 78 -5.36 -2.36 5.20
N GLY A 79 -5.56 -3.25 4.21
CA GLY A 79 -4.47 -3.73 3.35
C GLY A 79 -3.77 -2.61 2.59
N MET A 80 -4.51 -1.63 2.10
CA MET A 80 -3.96 -0.46 1.39
C MET A 80 -3.22 0.50 2.32
N ALA A 81 -3.63 0.60 3.59
CA ALA A 81 -2.83 1.31 4.60
C ALA A 81 -1.48 0.62 4.81
N PHE A 82 -1.44 -0.73 4.87
CA PHE A 82 -0.18 -1.46 4.94
C PHE A 82 0.72 -1.24 3.72
N VAL A 83 0.15 -1.15 2.51
CA VAL A 83 0.90 -0.75 1.30
C VAL A 83 1.50 0.65 1.47
N GLY A 84 0.70 1.63 1.94
CA GLY A 84 1.18 2.98 2.19
C GLY A 84 2.32 3.04 3.22
N ILE A 85 2.23 2.25 4.29
CA ILE A 85 3.31 2.09 5.27
C ILE A 85 4.55 1.50 4.61
N ALA A 86 4.39 0.44 3.81
CA ALA A 86 5.51 -0.23 3.15
C ALA A 86 6.27 0.71 2.21
N VAL A 87 5.54 1.55 1.45
CA VAL A 87 6.13 2.55 0.56
C VAL A 87 6.81 3.67 1.35
N LEU A 88 6.21 4.15 2.44
CA LEU A 88 6.87 5.13 3.33
C LEU A 88 8.20 4.60 3.86
N GLN A 89 8.27 3.31 4.16
CA GLN A 89 9.47 2.68 4.72
C GLN A 89 10.54 2.44 3.64
N ILE A 90 10.14 2.12 2.40
CA ILE A 90 11.05 2.17 1.24
C ILE A 90 11.57 3.59 1.04
N TYR A 91 10.71 4.60 1.18
CA TYR A 91 11.11 5.99 1.07
C TYR A 91 12.18 6.33 2.11
N TYR A 92 11.97 5.98 3.37
CA TYR A 92 12.96 6.16 4.44
C TYR A 92 14.26 5.36 4.24
N PHE A 93 14.19 4.20 3.58
CA PHE A 93 15.38 3.43 3.20
C PHE A 93 16.17 4.12 2.07
N ALA A 94 15.48 4.62 1.04
CA ALA A 94 16.09 5.18 -0.17
C ALA A 94 16.50 6.67 -0.02
N TYR A 95 15.81 7.42 0.84
CA TYR A 95 16.01 8.85 1.10
C TYR A 95 16.50 9.10 2.54
N GLN A 96 17.56 8.40 2.96
CA GLN A 96 18.34 8.88 4.11
C GLN A 96 19.07 10.18 3.70
N PRO A 97 19.11 11.22 4.54
CA PRO A 97 19.90 12.41 4.25
C PRO A 97 21.35 11.97 4.01
N PRO A 98 21.97 12.37 2.88
CA PRO A 98 23.34 11.99 2.58
C PRO A 98 24.25 12.49 3.70
N ARG A 99 25.14 11.63 4.20
CA ARG A 99 26.24 12.12 5.03
C ARG A 99 27.15 12.98 4.15
N ALA A 100 27.92 13.87 4.76
CA ALA A 100 28.82 14.82 4.08
C ALA A 100 29.81 14.17 3.07
N ASN A 101 29.91 12.84 3.01
CA ASN A 101 30.78 12.09 2.11
C ASN A 101 30.07 10.95 1.33
N ASP A 102 28.73 10.86 1.35
CA ASP A 102 28.03 9.83 0.59
C ASP A 102 27.85 10.25 -0.88
N VAL A 103 28.12 9.32 -1.80
CA VAL A 103 27.78 9.48 -3.21
C VAL A 103 26.25 9.44 -3.31
N GLU A 104 25.64 10.61 -3.47
CA GLU A 104 24.21 10.70 -3.75
C GLU A 104 23.88 9.83 -4.96
N LEU A 105 22.86 8.97 -4.80
CA LEU A 105 22.31 8.27 -5.95
C LEU A 105 21.81 9.34 -6.94
N PRO A 106 22.33 9.35 -8.19
CA PRO A 106 21.94 10.35 -9.17
C PRO A 106 20.42 10.40 -9.28
N ARG A 107 19.85 11.59 -9.49
CA ARG A 107 18.39 11.77 -9.60
C ARG A 107 17.77 10.77 -10.59
N TRP A 108 18.47 10.47 -11.69
CA TRP A 108 18.06 9.47 -12.67
C TRP A 108 18.07 8.04 -12.13
N GLY A 109 19.00 7.68 -11.24
CA GLY A 109 19.08 6.35 -10.63
C GLY A 109 17.95 6.11 -9.63
N ARG A 110 17.54 7.14 -8.88
CA ARG A 110 16.34 7.11 -8.02
C ARG A 110 15.06 6.96 -8.83
N VAL A 111 14.95 7.73 -9.92
CA VAL A 111 13.83 7.64 -10.87
C VAL A 111 13.79 6.24 -11.50
N LEU A 112 14.93 5.69 -11.91
CA LEU A 112 15.02 4.37 -12.52
C LEU A 112 14.63 3.27 -11.53
N LEU A 113 15.11 3.32 -10.29
CA LEU A 113 14.74 2.34 -9.25
C LEU A 113 13.23 2.37 -9.00
N PHE A 114 12.65 3.57 -8.82
CA PHE A 114 11.20 3.73 -8.65
C PHE A 114 10.40 3.22 -9.86
N ALA A 115 10.83 3.58 -11.07
CA ALA A 115 10.20 3.15 -12.31
C ALA A 115 10.27 1.62 -12.48
N LEU A 116 11.39 1.00 -12.15
CA LEU A 116 11.55 -0.46 -12.20
C LEU A 116 10.71 -1.17 -11.13
N THR A 117 10.65 -0.65 -9.90
CA THR A 117 9.78 -1.21 -8.86
C THR A 117 8.31 -1.08 -9.25
N ALA A 118 7.90 0.08 -9.76
CA ALA A 118 6.54 0.30 -10.25
C ALA A 118 6.20 -0.60 -11.44
N ALA A 119 7.11 -0.75 -12.41
CA ALA A 119 6.92 -1.62 -13.56
C ALA A 119 6.85 -3.10 -13.16
N ALA A 120 7.65 -3.54 -12.18
CA ALA A 120 7.61 -4.90 -11.66
C ALA A 120 6.32 -5.18 -10.88
N VAL A 121 5.88 -4.25 -10.02
CA VAL A 121 4.59 -4.35 -9.31
C VAL A 121 3.44 -4.37 -10.31
N ALA A 122 3.48 -3.49 -11.31
CA ALA A 122 2.51 -3.50 -12.39
C ALA A 122 2.52 -4.85 -13.12
N ALA A 123 3.67 -5.34 -13.61
CA ALA A 123 3.75 -6.59 -14.38
C ALA A 123 3.34 -7.86 -13.59
N ILE A 124 3.55 -7.88 -12.27
CA ILE A 124 3.19 -9.03 -11.42
C ILE A 124 1.70 -8.99 -11.04
N VAL A 125 1.16 -7.81 -10.72
CA VAL A 125 -0.24 -7.66 -10.30
C VAL A 125 -1.19 -7.65 -11.51
N TRP A 126 -0.72 -7.18 -12.67
CA TRP A 126 -1.43 -7.00 -13.93
C TRP A 126 -2.23 -8.21 -14.43
N PRO A 127 -1.68 -9.44 -14.50
CA PRO A 127 -2.40 -10.59 -15.03
C PRO A 127 -3.37 -11.20 -14.00
N LEU A 128 -3.07 -11.02 -12.71
CA LEU A 128 -3.76 -11.69 -11.61
C LEU A 128 -5.00 -10.94 -11.11
N ALA A 129 -5.01 -9.62 -11.18
CA ALA A 129 -6.04 -8.80 -10.55
C ALA A 129 -7.07 -8.18 -11.52
N TYR A 130 -6.71 -7.95 -12.80
CA TYR A 130 -7.48 -7.01 -13.64
C TYR A 130 -7.81 -7.46 -15.07
N GLY A 131 -7.33 -8.61 -15.54
CA GLY A 131 -7.65 -9.11 -16.88
C GLY A 131 -7.49 -8.04 -17.98
N HIS A 132 -8.56 -7.74 -18.72
CA HIS A 132 -8.54 -6.80 -19.85
C HIS A 132 -8.53 -5.31 -19.48
N THR A 133 -8.80 -4.94 -18.22
CA THR A 133 -8.81 -3.53 -17.77
C THR A 133 -7.46 -3.04 -17.23
N GLY A 134 -6.44 -3.91 -17.21
CA GLY A 134 -5.12 -3.62 -16.65
C GLY A 134 -4.37 -2.44 -17.29
N PHE A 135 -4.66 -2.10 -18.56
CA PHE A 135 -4.02 -0.98 -19.22
C PHE A 135 -4.40 0.38 -18.59
N LEU A 136 -5.68 0.61 -18.27
CA LEU A 136 -6.14 1.85 -17.65
C LEU A 136 -5.55 2.04 -16.25
N VAL A 137 -5.45 0.94 -15.50
CA VAL A 137 -4.83 0.85 -14.18
C VAL A 137 -3.36 1.29 -14.24
N VAL A 138 -2.63 0.88 -15.28
CA VAL A 138 -1.22 1.25 -15.45
C VAL A 138 -1.03 2.69 -15.89
N VAL A 139 -1.88 3.21 -16.78
CA VAL A 139 -1.86 4.65 -17.11
C VAL A 139 -2.07 5.47 -15.84
N ALA A 140 -3.03 5.10 -14.99
CA ALA A 140 -3.25 5.76 -13.70
C ALA A 140 -2.01 5.70 -12.78
N VAL A 141 -1.37 4.52 -12.66
CA VAL A 141 -0.12 4.36 -11.87
C VAL A 141 1.00 5.24 -12.42
N TRP A 142 1.19 5.29 -13.74
CA TRP A 142 2.22 6.14 -14.36
C TRP A 142 1.95 7.62 -14.16
N LEU A 143 0.70 8.06 -14.22
CA LEU A 143 0.32 9.44 -13.94
C LEU A 143 0.62 9.81 -12.47
N VAL A 144 0.32 8.92 -11.54
CA VAL A 144 0.64 9.09 -10.11
C VAL A 144 2.15 9.19 -9.89
N ILE A 145 2.93 8.29 -10.48
CA ILE A 145 4.38 8.29 -10.37
C ILE A 145 4.98 9.54 -11.02
N GLY A 146 4.50 9.91 -12.22
CA GLY A 146 4.93 11.12 -12.91
C GLY A 146 4.65 12.37 -12.08
N TRP A 147 3.46 12.45 -11.46
CA TRP A 147 3.11 13.53 -10.55
C TRP A 147 4.01 13.59 -9.30
N TRP A 148 4.32 12.43 -8.70
CA TRP A 148 5.28 12.33 -7.60
C TRP A 148 6.69 12.80 -8.00
N LEU A 149 7.19 12.33 -9.14
CA LEU A 149 8.52 12.70 -9.64
C LEU A 149 8.63 14.20 -9.97
N ALA A 150 7.51 14.84 -10.33
CA ALA A 150 7.45 16.26 -10.61
C ALA A 150 7.51 17.13 -9.34
N ARG A 151 7.25 16.57 -8.13
CA ARG A 151 7.14 17.35 -6.88
C ARG A 151 7.92 16.71 -5.71
N PRO A 152 9.22 16.45 -5.85
CA PRO A 152 10.01 15.70 -4.86
C PRO A 152 10.02 16.37 -3.47
N ASP A 153 10.02 17.70 -3.42
CA ASP A 153 10.09 18.45 -2.15
C ASP A 153 8.79 18.31 -1.35
N GLN A 154 7.64 18.38 -2.02
CA GLN A 154 6.32 18.22 -1.38
C GLN A 154 6.13 16.79 -0.86
N ILE A 155 6.63 15.80 -1.60
CA ILE A 155 6.57 14.39 -1.19
C ILE A 155 7.48 14.13 0.00
N SER A 156 8.66 14.76 0.04
CA SER A 156 9.55 14.70 1.20
C SER A 156 8.87 15.31 2.42
N GLN A 157 8.34 16.53 2.32
CA GLN A 157 7.61 17.19 3.41
C GLN A 157 6.46 16.31 3.93
N LEU A 158 5.65 15.74 3.04
CA LEU A 158 4.59 14.81 3.44
C LEU A 158 5.14 13.57 4.17
N ALA A 159 6.22 12.96 3.67
CA ALA A 159 6.79 11.76 4.26
C ALA A 159 7.37 11.99 5.66
N PHE A 160 8.01 13.15 5.90
CA PHE A 160 8.67 13.46 7.16
C PHE A 160 7.74 14.17 8.15
N ASP A 161 6.99 15.17 7.70
CA ASP A 161 6.20 16.05 8.58
C ASP A 161 4.79 15.50 8.83
N ALA A 162 4.22 14.82 7.84
CA ALA A 162 2.84 14.32 7.87
C ALA A 162 2.71 12.85 7.41
N PRO A 163 3.37 11.89 8.07
CA PRO A 163 3.43 10.50 7.62
C PRO A 163 2.04 9.84 7.49
N SER A 164 1.05 10.26 8.28
CA SER A 164 -0.34 9.81 8.12
C SER A 164 -0.93 10.20 6.76
N SER A 165 -0.69 11.44 6.32
CA SER A 165 -1.15 11.95 5.02
C SER A 165 -0.40 11.29 3.87
N TYR A 166 0.91 11.04 4.05
CA TYR A 166 1.68 10.26 3.09
C TYR A 166 1.11 8.86 2.90
N ILE A 167 0.92 8.11 4.00
CA ILE A 167 0.38 6.73 3.97
C ILE A 167 -1.01 6.73 3.33
N ALA A 168 -1.89 7.65 3.72
CA ALA A 168 -3.24 7.77 3.18
C ALA A 168 -3.23 8.10 1.68
N LEU A 169 -2.33 8.98 1.23
CA LEU A 169 -2.19 9.33 -0.18
C LEU A 169 -1.73 8.13 -1.00
N VAL A 170 -0.64 7.47 -0.60
CA VAL A 170 -0.10 6.30 -1.34
C VAL A 170 -1.12 5.17 -1.35
N GLY A 171 -1.62 4.81 -0.17
CA GLY A 171 -2.60 3.75 0.01
C GLY A 171 -3.90 4.08 -0.71
N GLY A 172 -4.33 5.34 -0.70
CA GLY A 172 -5.54 5.81 -1.38
C GLY A 172 -5.45 5.75 -2.89
N LEU A 173 -4.30 6.11 -3.47
CA LEU A 173 -4.09 6.01 -4.92
C LEU A 173 -4.07 4.55 -5.38
N MET A 174 -3.43 3.66 -4.62
CA MET A 174 -3.50 2.22 -4.90
C MET A 174 -4.92 1.70 -4.71
N TRP A 175 -5.55 2.02 -3.59
CA TRP A 175 -6.92 1.63 -3.26
C TRP A 175 -7.90 2.02 -4.37
N LEU A 176 -7.90 3.28 -4.83
CA LEU A 176 -8.75 3.74 -5.94
C LEU A 176 -8.60 2.86 -7.17
N ASN A 177 -7.38 2.45 -7.47
CA ASN A 177 -7.06 1.63 -8.63
C ASN A 177 -7.59 0.18 -8.49
N PHE A 178 -7.36 -0.44 -7.32
CA PHE A 178 -7.87 -1.77 -7.00
C PHE A 178 -9.39 -1.80 -6.88
N ASP A 179 -9.99 -0.82 -6.23
CA ASP A 179 -11.43 -0.73 -6.02
C ASP A 179 -12.18 -0.50 -7.35
N LEU A 180 -11.68 0.43 -8.18
CA LEU A 180 -12.24 0.69 -9.51
C LEU A 180 -12.08 -0.55 -10.40
N GLY A 181 -10.89 -1.14 -10.46
CA GLY A 181 -10.66 -2.33 -11.27
C GLY A 181 -11.52 -3.51 -10.83
N TRP A 182 -11.71 -3.70 -9.51
CA TRP A 182 -12.59 -4.73 -8.97
C TRP A 182 -14.05 -4.49 -9.37
N LYS A 183 -14.56 -3.26 -9.21
CA LYS A 183 -15.93 -2.91 -9.59
C LYS A 183 -16.17 -3.08 -11.08
N LEU A 184 -15.25 -2.64 -11.93
CA LEU A 184 -15.36 -2.83 -13.39
C LEU A 184 -15.37 -4.32 -13.75
N HIS A 185 -14.53 -5.13 -13.12
CA HIS A 185 -14.45 -6.56 -13.37
C HIS A 185 -15.69 -7.32 -12.89
N GLN A 186 -16.23 -6.97 -11.72
CA GLN A 186 -17.38 -7.65 -11.10
C GLN A 186 -18.74 -7.08 -11.49
N TRP A 187 -18.78 -5.92 -12.14
CA TRP A 187 -20.01 -5.26 -12.57
C TRP A 187 -21.04 -6.20 -13.24
N PRO A 188 -20.63 -7.11 -14.16
CA PRO A 188 -21.59 -8.01 -14.81
C PRO A 188 -22.26 -9.00 -13.85
N ILE A 189 -21.61 -9.30 -12.73
CA ILE A 189 -21.98 -10.35 -11.77
C ILE A 189 -22.72 -9.77 -10.57
N THR A 190 -22.19 -8.72 -9.93
CA THR A 190 -22.75 -8.22 -8.67
C THR A 190 -23.94 -7.28 -8.87
N ARG A 191 -23.91 -6.47 -9.95
CA ARG A 191 -24.94 -5.45 -10.23
C ARG A 191 -25.28 -4.59 -9.00
N ASP A 192 -24.24 -4.21 -8.25
CA ASP A 192 -24.38 -3.49 -7.00
C ASP A 192 -25.15 -2.18 -7.19
N THR A 193 -26.06 -1.88 -6.27
CA THR A 193 -26.76 -0.59 -6.27
C THR A 193 -25.81 0.55 -5.90
N ALA A 194 -26.17 1.79 -6.25
CA ALA A 194 -25.39 2.96 -5.85
C ALA A 194 -25.16 3.05 -4.33
N GLY A 195 -26.14 2.62 -3.52
CA GLY A 195 -26.01 2.58 -2.06
C GLY A 195 -24.96 1.59 -1.58
N VAL A 196 -24.90 0.39 -2.18
CA VAL A 196 -23.89 -0.63 -1.86
C VAL A 196 -22.50 -0.18 -2.29
N VAL A 197 -22.39 0.42 -3.48
CA VAL A 197 -21.13 1.02 -3.95
C VAL A 197 -20.65 2.10 -2.99
N LEU A 198 -21.54 3.00 -2.55
CA LEU A 198 -21.19 4.03 -1.57
C LEU A 198 -20.76 3.42 -0.24
N ALA A 199 -21.44 2.38 0.25
CA ALA A 199 -21.05 1.68 1.47
C ALA A 199 -19.67 1.03 1.35
N HIS A 200 -19.35 0.41 0.20
CA HIS A 200 -18.01 -0.11 -0.08
C HIS A 200 -16.94 0.99 -0.01
N LEU A 201 -17.19 2.13 -0.66
CA LEU A 201 -16.25 3.26 -0.70
C LEU A 201 -16.06 3.87 0.69
N LEU A 202 -17.12 4.10 1.45
CA LEU A 202 -17.04 4.64 2.81
C LEU A 202 -16.35 3.69 3.78
N ALA A 203 -16.66 2.39 3.72
CA ALA A 203 -16.07 1.41 4.62
C ALA A 203 -14.56 1.27 4.37
N SER A 204 -14.15 1.17 3.10
CA SER A 204 -12.75 1.02 2.72
C SER A 204 -11.92 2.30 2.88
N SER A 205 -12.45 3.45 2.47
CA SER A 205 -11.77 4.74 2.70
C SER A 205 -11.70 5.09 4.18
N GLY A 206 -12.74 4.79 4.96
CA GLY A 206 -12.77 4.99 6.40
C GLY A 206 -11.71 4.19 7.13
N THR A 207 -11.59 2.88 6.86
CA THR A 207 -10.53 2.05 7.46
C THR A 207 -9.15 2.45 6.97
N LEU A 208 -8.98 2.79 5.69
CA LEU A 208 -7.71 3.32 5.18
C LEU A 208 -7.26 4.56 5.94
N VAL A 209 -8.14 5.56 6.10
CA VAL A 209 -7.83 6.81 6.80
C VAL A 209 -7.52 6.53 8.27
N ALA A 210 -8.33 5.71 8.95
CA ALA A 210 -8.13 5.37 10.35
C ALA A 210 -6.79 4.63 10.57
N CYS A 211 -6.48 3.63 9.74
CA CYS A 211 -5.21 2.90 9.82
C CYS A 211 -4.03 3.80 9.46
N SER A 212 -4.16 4.70 8.48
CA SER A 212 -3.11 5.65 8.10
C SER A 212 -2.83 6.66 9.23
N ALA A 213 -3.87 7.14 9.91
CA ALA A 213 -3.73 8.00 11.07
C ALA A 213 -3.03 7.28 12.23
N ALA A 214 -3.46 6.04 12.54
CA ALA A 214 -2.84 5.22 13.58
C ALA A 214 -1.36 4.92 13.27
N ALA A 215 -1.06 4.55 12.02
CA ALA A 215 0.29 4.26 11.57
C ALA A 215 1.17 5.51 11.57
N GLY A 216 0.68 6.64 11.09
CA GLY A 216 1.40 7.92 11.13
C GLY A 216 1.72 8.35 12.57
N ALA A 217 0.76 8.21 13.49
CA ALA A 217 0.98 8.46 14.91
C ALA A 217 2.03 7.50 15.50
N ALA A 218 2.01 6.22 15.13
CA ALA A 218 3.03 5.26 15.53
C ALA A 218 4.41 5.64 14.98
N THR A 219 4.51 6.06 13.71
CA THR A 219 5.76 6.51 13.09
C THR A 219 6.34 7.72 13.82
N GLN A 220 5.50 8.68 14.22
CA GLN A 220 5.94 9.86 14.96
C GLN A 220 6.41 9.53 16.38
N ARG A 221 5.76 8.57 17.06
CA ARG A 221 6.07 8.18 18.45
C ARG A 221 7.21 7.17 18.58
N CYS A 222 7.45 6.37 17.55
CA CYS A 222 8.45 5.30 17.59
C CYS A 222 9.68 5.68 16.75
N ALA A 223 10.78 6.02 17.42
CA ALA A 223 12.07 6.34 16.78
C ALA A 223 12.61 5.23 15.84
N TRP A 224 12.10 4.01 15.98
CA TRP A 224 12.41 2.87 15.12
C TRP A 224 11.75 2.93 13.73
N LEU A 225 10.60 3.60 13.63
CA LEU A 225 9.79 3.68 12.41
C LEU A 225 10.08 4.93 11.57
N ARG A 226 10.77 5.92 12.15
CA ARG A 226 11.21 7.14 11.48
C ARG A 226 12.71 7.10 11.15
N PRO A 227 13.17 7.88 10.16
CA PRO A 227 14.59 8.09 9.90
C PRO A 227 15.27 8.68 11.14
N SER A 228 16.52 8.30 11.40
CA SER A 228 17.29 8.95 12.47
C SER A 228 17.64 10.37 12.03
N GLU A 229 17.28 11.37 12.83
CA GLU A 229 17.84 12.71 12.72
C GLU A 229 19.37 12.61 12.77
N VAL A 230 20.03 13.31 11.85
CA VAL A 230 21.49 13.50 11.84
C VAL A 230 21.83 14.70 12.70
#